data_AF-A0A426XD93-F1
#
_entry.id   AF-A0A426XD93-F1
#
_cell.length_a   1.000
_cell.length_b   1.000
_cell.length_c   1.000
_cell.angle_alpha   90.00
_cell.angle_beta   90.00
_cell.angle_gamma   90.00
#
_symmetry.space_group_name_H-M   'P 1'
#
loop_
_entity.id
_entity.type
_entity.pdbx_description
1 polymer ?
#
loop_
_entity_poly.entity_id
_entity_poly.type
_entity_poly.pdbx_seq_one_letter_code
_entity_poly.pdbx_strand_id
1 'polypeptide(L)'
;MASLPETAGEGKTLPDAWDFKGRPAVKSETGGWSSAATILGVELCERLTTLGIAVNLVTYLTGTMHLGSAASANIVTNFLGTSFMLCLLGGFIADTYLGRYLTIAIFTAVQASVSIAQCPCFVLGVLYLGLYLTALGTGGLKSSVSGFGSDQFDETDGAEKKQMTKFFSWFFFFISLGSLMAVTVLVYIQDNLGRRWGYGICAVAIMLGLVVFLSGTRRYRFKRLVGSPLTQVAVVVASAWRKRRLALPADPSMLYDLDSNAGGTENKKKQKLLHSKQFR
;
A
#
# COMPACT_ATOMS: atom_id res chain seq x y z
N MET A 1 29.46 -28.99 -35.08
CA MET A 1 29.04 -28.66 -33.70
C MET A 1 27.52 -28.66 -33.67
N ALA A 2 26.93 -29.72 -33.12
CA ALA A 2 25.49 -29.87 -33.01
C ALA A 2 24.94 -28.86 -31.99
N SER A 3 23.96 -28.06 -32.42
CA SER A 3 23.15 -27.22 -31.54
C SER A 3 22.40 -28.11 -30.56
N LEU A 4 22.66 -27.93 -29.27
CA LEU A 4 21.93 -28.61 -28.19
C LEU A 4 20.44 -28.22 -28.26
N PRO A 5 19.53 -29.17 -27.98
CA PRO A 5 18.09 -28.91 -28.06
C PRO A 5 17.66 -27.99 -26.91
N GLU A 6 16.91 -26.93 -27.24
CA GLU A 6 16.16 -26.14 -26.25
C GLU A 6 15.23 -27.07 -25.47
N THR A 7 15.54 -27.29 -24.20
CA THR A 7 14.63 -27.95 -23.27
C THR A 7 13.41 -27.07 -23.05
N ALA A 8 12.27 -27.51 -23.60
CA ALA A 8 10.95 -26.93 -23.47
C ALA A 8 10.38 -27.01 -22.03
N GLY A 9 11.08 -26.39 -21.06
CA GLY A 9 10.70 -26.39 -19.64
C GLY A 9 11.20 -25.21 -18.81
N GLU A 10 11.98 -24.28 -19.38
CA GLU A 10 12.38 -23.06 -18.64
C GLU A 10 11.24 -22.03 -18.69
N GLY A 11 10.48 -21.93 -17.60
CA GLY A 11 9.44 -20.92 -17.45
C GLY A 11 10.00 -19.51 -17.67
N LYS A 12 9.38 -18.74 -18.56
CA LYS A 12 9.79 -17.37 -18.92
C LYS A 12 9.96 -16.52 -17.65
N THR A 13 11.18 -16.06 -17.41
CA THR A 13 11.53 -15.21 -16.26
C THR A 13 11.13 -13.76 -16.52
N LEU A 14 10.65 -13.07 -15.49
CA LEU A 14 10.31 -11.66 -15.55
C LEU A 14 11.51 -10.81 -15.12
N PRO A 15 11.97 -9.84 -15.95
CA PRO A 15 13.17 -9.05 -15.64
C PRO A 15 12.98 -8.07 -14.48
N ASP A 16 11.75 -7.60 -14.24
CA ASP A 16 11.43 -6.57 -13.25
C ASP A 16 10.82 -7.13 -11.95
N ALA A 17 10.82 -8.45 -11.78
CA ALA A 17 10.24 -9.12 -10.63
C ALA A 17 11.14 -10.23 -10.08
N TRP A 18 11.12 -10.39 -8.77
CA TRP A 18 11.86 -11.41 -8.03
C TRP A 18 10.92 -12.29 -7.20
N ASP A 19 11.35 -13.51 -6.91
CA ASP A 19 10.72 -14.39 -5.92
C ASP A 19 11.12 -13.98 -4.49
N PHE A 20 10.52 -14.63 -3.49
CA PHE A 20 10.82 -14.36 -2.08
C PHE A 20 12.28 -14.68 -1.67
N LYS A 21 13.03 -15.40 -2.50
CA LYS A 21 14.46 -15.74 -2.28
C LYS A 21 15.39 -14.74 -2.99
N GLY A 22 14.86 -13.74 -3.69
CA GLY A 22 15.64 -12.77 -4.46
C GLY A 22 16.14 -13.30 -5.80
N ARG A 23 15.60 -14.41 -6.31
CA ARG A 23 15.87 -14.91 -7.66
C ARG A 23 14.87 -14.30 -8.66
N PRO A 24 15.19 -14.20 -9.95
CA PRO A 24 14.22 -13.73 -10.95
C PRO A 24 12.91 -14.51 -10.90
N ALA A 25 11.78 -13.80 -10.95
CA ALA A 25 10.46 -14.41 -10.82
C ALA A 25 10.11 -15.24 -12.06
N VAL A 26 9.75 -16.50 -11.85
CA VAL A 26 9.29 -17.40 -12.92
C VAL A 26 7.78 -17.26 -13.06
N LYS A 27 7.32 -16.97 -14.29
CA LYS A 27 5.92 -16.66 -14.56
C LYS A 27 4.94 -17.78 -14.17
N SER A 28 5.32 -19.04 -14.37
CA SER A 28 4.49 -20.21 -14.04
C SER A 28 4.40 -20.53 -12.55
N GLU A 29 5.37 -20.09 -11.74
CA GLU A 29 5.46 -20.44 -10.32
C GLU A 29 5.02 -19.30 -9.38
N THR A 30 5.17 -18.05 -9.84
CA THR A 30 4.94 -16.84 -9.03
C THR A 30 3.85 -15.97 -9.63
N GLY A 31 3.16 -15.22 -8.77
CA GLY A 31 2.11 -14.28 -9.14
C GLY A 31 0.79 -14.95 -9.48
N GLY A 32 0.03 -14.32 -10.38
CA GLY A 32 -1.24 -14.82 -10.89
C GLY A 32 -2.42 -14.69 -9.91
N TRP A 33 -3.55 -15.24 -10.33
CA TRP A 33 -4.84 -15.03 -9.65
C TRP A 33 -4.88 -15.56 -8.22
N SER A 34 -4.26 -16.71 -7.93
CA SER A 34 -4.26 -17.27 -6.57
C SER A 34 -3.54 -16.36 -5.58
N SER A 35 -2.42 -15.77 -5.99
CA SER A 35 -1.66 -14.81 -5.19
C SER A 35 -2.40 -13.47 -5.06
N ALA A 36 -3.05 -13.02 -6.13
CA ALA A 36 -3.87 -11.81 -6.06
C ALA A 36 -5.09 -11.99 -5.15
N ALA A 37 -5.70 -13.18 -5.12
CA ALA A 37 -6.86 -13.48 -4.29
C ALA A 37 -6.57 -13.41 -2.78
N THR A 38 -5.37 -13.81 -2.33
CA THR A 38 -4.98 -13.65 -0.92
C THR A 38 -4.89 -12.17 -0.54
N ILE A 39 -4.39 -11.33 -1.45
CA ILE A 39 -4.32 -9.86 -1.27
C ILE A 39 -5.72 -9.25 -1.21
N LEU A 40 -6.68 -9.72 -2.02
CA LEU A 40 -8.08 -9.30 -1.94
C LEU A 40 -8.71 -9.59 -0.58
N GLY A 41 -8.42 -10.76 -0.01
CA GLY A 41 -8.90 -11.14 1.32
C GLY A 41 -8.42 -10.19 2.43
N VAL A 42 -7.17 -9.72 2.32
CA VAL A 42 -6.60 -8.73 3.24
C VAL A 42 -7.33 -7.40 3.14
N GLU A 43 -7.55 -6.89 1.92
CA GLU A 43 -8.29 -5.64 1.71
C GLU A 43 -9.70 -5.72 2.28
N LEU A 44 -10.40 -6.84 2.10
CA LEU A 44 -11.72 -7.06 2.68
C LEU A 44 -11.69 -6.96 4.22
N CYS A 45 -10.73 -7.66 4.84
CA CYS A 45 -10.59 -7.67 6.31
C CYS A 45 -10.20 -6.29 6.86
N GLU A 46 -9.30 -5.57 6.17
CA GLU A 46 -8.93 -4.19 6.54
C GLU A 46 -10.13 -3.27 6.44
N ARG A 47 -10.86 -3.30 5.31
CA ARG A 47 -12.03 -2.44 5.10
C ARG A 47 -13.10 -2.66 6.14
N LEU A 48 -13.40 -3.92 6.44
CA LEU A 48 -14.35 -4.30 7.47
C LEU A 48 -13.94 -3.75 8.84
N THR A 49 -12.67 -3.90 9.19
CA THR A 49 -12.12 -3.48 10.49
C THR A 49 -12.14 -1.95 10.64
N THR A 50 -11.63 -1.23 9.64
CA THR A 50 -11.47 0.22 9.71
C THR A 50 -12.81 0.95 9.77
N LEU A 51 -13.75 0.57 8.90
CA LEU A 51 -15.09 1.18 8.92
C LEU A 51 -15.89 0.72 10.13
N GLY A 52 -15.73 -0.53 10.55
CA GLY A 52 -16.35 -1.09 11.74
C GLY A 52 -15.96 -0.36 13.02
N ILE A 53 -14.69 0.03 13.13
CA ILE A 53 -14.22 0.86 14.24
C ILE A 53 -14.70 2.30 14.06
N ALA A 54 -14.54 2.90 12.86
CA ALA A 54 -14.81 4.32 12.64
C ALA A 54 -16.29 4.70 12.85
N VAL A 55 -17.23 3.91 12.33
CA VAL A 55 -18.67 4.26 12.34
C VAL A 55 -19.26 4.21 13.75
N ASN A 56 -18.81 3.27 14.58
CA ASN A 56 -19.29 3.15 15.96
C ASN A 56 -18.41 3.91 16.97
N LEU A 57 -17.38 4.62 16.51
CA LEU A 57 -16.51 5.37 17.40
C LEU A 57 -17.22 6.58 18.00
N VAL A 58 -18.08 7.28 17.25
CA VAL A 58 -18.82 8.45 17.77
C VAL A 58 -19.72 8.03 18.92
N THR A 59 -20.51 6.97 18.73
CA THR A 59 -21.41 6.38 19.72
C THR A 59 -20.66 5.81 20.93
N TYR A 60 -19.45 5.27 20.72
CA TYR A 60 -18.56 4.87 21.81
C TYR A 60 -18.11 6.08 22.66
N LEU A 61 -17.67 7.15 22.00
CA LEU A 61 -17.15 8.35 22.66
C LEU A 61 -18.27 9.12 23.40
N THR A 62 -19.46 9.22 22.82
CA THR A 62 -20.61 9.89 23.46
C THR A 62 -21.22 9.02 24.56
N GLY A 63 -21.50 7.75 24.29
CA GLY A 63 -22.26 6.89 25.19
C GLY A 63 -21.45 6.29 26.35
N THR A 64 -20.14 6.13 26.21
CA THR A 64 -19.31 5.51 27.26
C THR A 64 -18.22 6.41 27.78
N MET A 65 -17.58 7.19 26.92
CA MET A 65 -16.59 8.19 27.38
C MET A 65 -17.26 9.49 27.81
N HIS A 66 -18.59 9.62 27.64
CA HIS A 66 -19.38 10.79 28.06
C HIS A 66 -18.86 12.11 27.46
N LEU A 67 -18.26 12.05 26.28
CA LEU A 67 -17.78 13.22 25.54
C LEU A 67 -18.94 13.87 24.78
N GLY A 68 -18.91 15.20 24.66
CA GLY A 68 -19.89 15.93 23.86
C GLY A 68 -19.88 15.49 22.39
N SER A 69 -21.04 15.56 21.71
CA SER A 69 -21.18 15.14 20.30
C SER A 69 -20.21 15.84 19.36
N ALA A 70 -19.97 17.15 19.57
CA ALA A 70 -19.01 17.92 18.78
C ALA A 70 -17.56 17.43 18.98
N ALA A 71 -17.15 17.17 20.21
CA ALA A 71 -15.81 16.66 20.51
C ALA A 71 -15.61 15.25 19.94
N SER A 72 -16.62 14.39 20.05
CA SER A 72 -16.60 13.03 19.51
C SER A 72 -16.46 13.03 17.98
N ALA A 73 -17.25 13.86 17.28
CA ALA A 73 -17.14 14.01 15.82
C ALA A 73 -15.75 14.50 15.37
N ASN A 74 -15.16 15.45 16.12
CA ASN A 74 -13.79 15.92 15.85
C ASN A 74 -12.76 14.81 16.02
N ILE A 75 -12.86 13.99 17.07
CA ILE A 75 -11.94 12.86 17.29
C ILE A 75 -12.02 11.86 16.13
N VAL A 76 -13.23 11.48 15.71
CA VAL A 76 -13.42 10.54 14.60
C VAL A 76 -12.92 11.11 13.27
N THR A 77 -13.20 12.39 13.00
CA THR A 77 -12.74 13.06 11.77
C THR A 77 -11.22 13.20 11.77
N ASN A 78 -10.60 13.55 12.91
CA ASN A 78 -9.15 13.61 13.06
C ASN A 78 -8.51 12.22 12.88
N PHE A 79 -9.14 11.16 13.39
CA PHE A 79 -8.68 9.79 13.18
C PHE A 79 -8.67 9.41 11.69
N LEU A 80 -9.78 9.63 10.99
CA LEU A 80 -9.89 9.36 9.55
C LEU A 80 -8.90 10.21 8.75
N GLY A 81 -8.82 11.52 9.03
CA GLY A 81 -7.87 12.43 8.40
C GLY A 81 -6.41 12.02 8.63
N THR A 82 -6.07 11.63 9.86
CA THR A 82 -4.73 11.13 10.21
C THR A 82 -4.41 9.84 9.46
N SER A 83 -5.36 8.91 9.34
CA SER A 83 -5.17 7.67 8.56
C SER A 83 -4.84 7.95 7.09
N PHE A 84 -5.53 8.91 6.46
CA PHE A 84 -5.21 9.32 5.08
C PHE A 84 -3.85 10.00 4.94
N MET A 85 -3.44 10.83 5.91
CA MET A 85 -2.10 11.42 5.92
C MET A 85 -1.02 10.35 6.10
N LEU A 86 -1.25 9.39 7.00
CA LEU A 86 -0.34 8.26 7.21
C LEU A 86 -0.31 7.31 6.00
N CYS A 87 -1.36 7.27 5.18
CA CYS A 87 -1.35 6.57 3.90
C CYS A 87 -0.35 7.20 2.92
N LEU A 88 -0.27 8.53 2.84
CA LEU A 88 0.74 9.19 2.00
C LEU A 88 2.16 8.87 2.49
N LEU A 89 2.36 8.91 3.81
CA LEU A 89 3.64 8.55 4.43
C LEU A 89 3.99 7.08 4.22
N GLY A 90 3.02 6.17 4.35
CA GLY A 90 3.19 4.73 4.13
C GLY A 90 3.62 4.42 2.70
N GLY A 91 3.02 5.10 1.72
CA GLY A 91 3.40 4.97 0.31
C GLY A 91 4.82 5.46 0.07
N PHE A 92 5.18 6.60 0.65
CA PHE A 92 6.56 7.09 0.60
C PHE A 92 7.56 6.08 1.18
N ILE A 93 7.28 5.53 2.37
CA ILE A 93 8.13 4.54 3.03
C ILE A 93 8.25 3.26 2.19
N ALA A 94 7.14 2.80 1.60
CA ALA A 94 7.12 1.63 0.72
C ALA A 94 7.99 1.82 -0.52
N ASP A 95 7.91 2.98 -1.14
CA ASP A 95 8.63 3.25 -2.39
C ASP A 95 10.12 3.59 -2.17
N THR A 96 10.51 4.05 -0.99
CA THR A 96 11.89 4.49 -0.69
C THR A 96 12.72 3.48 0.12
N TYR A 97 12.15 2.81 1.11
CA TYR A 97 12.91 2.02 2.09
C TYR A 97 12.49 0.55 2.17
N LEU A 98 11.21 0.27 2.39
CA LEU A 98 10.76 -1.07 2.79
C LEU A 98 10.33 -1.96 1.62
N GLY A 99 9.83 -1.38 0.54
CA GLY A 99 9.12 -2.12 -0.50
C GLY A 99 7.67 -2.41 -0.09
N ARG A 100 6.81 -2.61 -1.09
CA ARG A 100 5.35 -2.73 -0.90
C ARG A 100 4.95 -3.88 0.02
N TYR A 101 5.59 -5.05 -0.13
CA TYR A 101 5.28 -6.23 0.69
C TYR A 101 5.58 -6.02 2.17
N LEU A 102 6.78 -5.54 2.51
CA LEU A 102 7.17 -5.34 3.91
C LEU A 102 6.34 -4.23 4.57
N THR A 103 6.02 -3.16 3.83
CA THR A 103 5.09 -2.15 4.32
C THR A 103 3.73 -2.78 4.66
N ILE A 104 3.12 -3.56 3.77
CA ILE A 104 1.85 -4.23 4.07
C ILE A 104 2.00 -5.13 5.30
N ALA A 105 3.01 -6.00 5.35
CA ALA A 105 3.21 -6.95 6.44
C ALA A 105 3.39 -6.26 7.80
N ILE A 106 4.28 -5.27 7.89
CA ILE A 106 4.60 -4.56 9.14
C ILE A 106 3.40 -3.75 9.61
N PHE A 107 2.79 -2.95 8.74
CA PHE A 107 1.69 -2.08 9.13
C PHE A 107 0.42 -2.88 9.46
N THR A 108 0.15 -3.99 8.76
CA THR A 108 -0.92 -4.92 9.14
C THR A 108 -0.65 -5.57 10.49
N ALA A 109 0.60 -5.96 10.78
CA ALA A 109 0.97 -6.51 12.09
C ALA A 109 0.81 -5.48 13.22
N VAL A 110 1.18 -4.22 12.99
CA VAL A 110 0.92 -3.11 13.92
C VAL A 110 -0.58 -2.98 14.18
N GLN A 111 -1.41 -2.94 13.14
CA GLN A 111 -2.87 -2.88 13.28
C GLN A 111 -3.43 -4.08 14.07
N ALA A 112 -2.93 -5.28 13.79
CA ALA A 112 -3.39 -6.50 14.43
C ALA A 112 -3.03 -6.57 15.93
N SER A 113 -1.80 -6.19 16.29
CA SER A 113 -1.34 -6.14 17.68
C SER A 113 -2.18 -5.19 18.54
N VAL A 114 -2.56 -4.04 17.99
CA VAL A 114 -3.45 -3.07 18.64
C VAL A 114 -4.85 -3.62 18.82
N SER A 115 -5.37 -4.31 17.80
CA SER A 115 -6.71 -4.90 17.86
C SER A 115 -6.83 -5.97 18.94
N ILE A 116 -5.74 -6.70 19.22
CA ILE A 116 -5.66 -7.66 20.34
C ILE A 116 -5.58 -6.93 21.69
N ALA A 117 -4.81 -5.84 21.75
CA ALA A 117 -4.60 -5.05 22.96
C ALA A 117 -5.83 -4.23 23.40
N GLN A 118 -6.82 -4.00 22.52
CA GLN A 118 -8.09 -3.33 22.83
C GLN A 118 -9.05 -4.14 23.73
N CYS A 119 -8.54 -5.16 24.42
CA CYS A 119 -9.26 -5.82 25.51
C CYS A 119 -9.68 -4.80 26.60
N PRO A 120 -10.88 -4.93 27.19
CA PRO A 120 -11.64 -3.83 27.81
C PRO A 120 -11.11 -3.30 29.15
N CYS A 121 -9.85 -3.53 29.50
CA CYS A 121 -9.34 -3.30 30.85
C CYS A 121 -8.65 -1.94 31.09
N PHE A 122 -8.46 -1.06 30.10
CA PHE A 122 -7.63 0.14 30.31
C PHE A 122 -8.09 1.46 29.66
N VAL A 123 -7.96 2.51 30.49
CA VAL A 123 -8.08 3.98 30.42
C VAL A 123 -8.01 4.68 29.05
N LEU A 124 -8.69 5.84 28.94
CA LEU A 124 -8.72 6.79 27.80
C LEU A 124 -7.39 7.02 27.06
N GLY A 125 -6.24 7.00 27.74
CA GLY A 125 -4.91 7.13 27.11
C GLY A 125 -4.55 5.96 26.19
N VAL A 126 -5.00 4.75 26.52
CA VAL A 126 -4.82 3.55 25.68
C VAL A 126 -5.75 3.60 24.46
N LEU A 127 -6.93 4.21 24.59
CA LEU A 127 -7.85 4.42 23.47
C LEU A 127 -7.21 5.31 22.40
N TYR A 128 -6.69 6.50 22.76
CA TYR A 128 -6.08 7.40 21.78
C TYR A 128 -4.84 6.77 21.13
N LEU A 129 -3.98 6.13 21.92
CA LEU A 129 -2.81 5.43 21.39
C LEU A 129 -3.24 4.31 20.42
N GLY A 130 -4.21 3.49 20.80
CA GLY A 130 -4.76 2.44 19.94
C GLY A 130 -5.42 2.98 18.68
N LEU A 131 -6.13 4.11 18.77
CA LEU A 131 -6.76 4.78 17.64
C LEU A 131 -5.71 5.27 16.63
N TYR A 132 -4.64 5.92 17.09
CA TYR A 132 -3.56 6.39 16.23
C TYR A 132 -2.72 5.25 15.65
N LEU A 133 -2.46 4.18 16.41
CA LEU A 133 -1.77 3.00 15.87
C LEU A 133 -2.63 2.25 14.86
N THR A 134 -3.96 2.23 15.05
CA THR A 134 -4.90 1.71 14.04
C THR A 134 -4.83 2.58 12.79
N ALA A 135 -4.86 3.90 12.91
CA ALA A 135 -4.73 4.83 11.78
C ALA A 135 -3.41 4.65 11.02
N LEU A 136 -2.33 4.39 11.76
CA LEU A 136 -1.01 4.10 11.19
C LEU A 136 -1.05 2.81 10.37
N GLY A 137 -1.53 1.72 10.96
CA GLY A 137 -1.62 0.42 10.31
C GLY A 137 -2.49 0.45 9.05
N THR A 138 -3.66 1.08 9.11
CA THR A 138 -4.56 1.21 7.96
C THR A 138 -3.96 2.08 6.86
N GLY A 139 -3.31 3.18 7.23
CA GLY A 139 -2.62 4.06 6.28
C GLY A 139 -1.54 3.32 5.50
N GLY A 140 -0.61 2.65 6.20
CA GLY A 140 0.50 1.94 5.55
C GLY A 140 0.06 0.73 4.74
N LEU A 141 -0.98 0.00 5.17
CA LEU A 141 -1.56 -1.08 4.37
C LEU A 141 -2.16 -0.53 3.07
N LYS A 142 -3.03 0.46 3.19
CA LYS A 142 -3.80 1.02 2.07
C LYS A 142 -2.91 1.64 0.99
N SER A 143 -1.78 2.20 1.38
CA SER A 143 -0.85 2.83 0.44
C SER A 143 -0.17 1.86 -0.51
N SER A 144 -0.11 0.57 -0.17
CA SER A 144 0.75 -0.39 -0.87
C SER A 144 0.01 -1.63 -1.37
N VAL A 145 -1.14 -1.97 -0.78
CA VAL A 145 -1.90 -3.20 -1.09
C VAL A 145 -2.37 -3.28 -2.55
N SER A 146 -2.90 -2.19 -3.11
CA SER A 146 -3.40 -2.16 -4.49
C SER A 146 -2.25 -2.28 -5.49
N GLY A 147 -1.16 -1.55 -5.26
CA GLY A 147 0.06 -1.63 -6.06
C GLY A 147 0.67 -3.03 -6.03
N PHE A 148 0.82 -3.61 -4.84
CA PHE A 148 1.34 -4.98 -4.68
C PHE A 148 0.44 -6.04 -5.33
N GLY A 149 -0.89 -5.84 -5.29
CA GLY A 149 -1.85 -6.67 -6.00
C GLY A 149 -1.68 -6.63 -7.51
N SER A 150 -1.50 -5.44 -8.09
CA SER A 150 -1.20 -5.32 -9.52
C SER A 150 0.17 -5.90 -9.91
N ASP A 151 1.14 -5.89 -9.00
CA ASP A 151 2.47 -6.45 -9.24
C ASP A 151 2.47 -7.97 -9.44
N GLN A 152 1.36 -8.64 -9.09
CA GLN A 152 1.21 -10.08 -9.31
C GLN A 152 0.93 -10.44 -10.77
N PHE A 153 0.71 -9.46 -11.64
CA PHE A 153 0.42 -9.63 -13.06
C PHE A 153 1.46 -8.91 -13.93
N ASP A 154 1.83 -9.54 -15.05
CA ASP A 154 2.71 -9.02 -16.08
C ASP A 154 1.89 -8.22 -17.10
N GLU A 155 2.19 -6.92 -17.23
CA GLU A 155 1.51 -6.03 -18.16
C GLU A 155 1.90 -6.26 -19.62
N THR A 156 3.03 -6.92 -19.87
CA THR A 156 3.52 -7.20 -21.24
C THR A 156 2.76 -8.35 -21.89
N ASP A 157 2.11 -9.20 -21.10
CA ASP A 157 1.26 -10.28 -21.59
C ASP A 157 -0.22 -9.86 -21.61
N GLY A 158 -0.85 -9.98 -22.78
CA GLY A 158 -2.26 -9.70 -22.97
C GLY A 158 -3.19 -10.58 -22.11
N ALA A 159 -2.79 -11.81 -21.76
CA ALA A 159 -3.60 -12.69 -20.92
C ALA A 159 -3.57 -12.25 -19.44
N GLU A 160 -2.38 -12.04 -18.87
CA GLU A 160 -2.23 -11.56 -17.48
C GLU A 160 -2.77 -10.13 -17.32
N LYS A 161 -2.65 -9.26 -18.34
CA LYS A 161 -3.27 -7.93 -18.33
C LYS A 161 -4.80 -7.97 -18.18
N LYS A 162 -5.48 -8.90 -18.87
CA LYS A 162 -6.93 -9.11 -18.70
C LYS A 162 -7.26 -9.60 -17.29
N GLN A 163 -6.42 -10.44 -16.70
CA GLN A 163 -6.59 -10.89 -15.31
C GLN A 163 -6.37 -9.75 -14.31
N MET A 164 -5.41 -8.86 -14.56
CA MET A 164 -5.19 -7.66 -13.76
C MET A 164 -6.43 -6.75 -13.74
N THR A 165 -7.08 -6.53 -14.89
CA THR A 165 -8.33 -5.76 -14.93
C THR A 165 -9.42 -6.42 -14.09
N LYS A 166 -9.58 -7.75 -14.20
CA LYS A 166 -10.52 -8.51 -13.35
C LYS A 166 -10.19 -8.38 -11.87
N PHE A 167 -8.90 -8.35 -11.52
CA PHE A 167 -8.45 -8.17 -10.15
C PHE A 167 -8.94 -6.84 -9.59
N PHE A 168 -8.77 -5.73 -10.32
CA PHE A 168 -9.26 -4.43 -9.87
C PHE A 168 -10.79 -4.39 -9.75
N SER A 169 -11.54 -5.03 -10.65
CA SER A 169 -12.99 -5.14 -10.51
C SER A 169 -13.38 -5.86 -9.21
N TRP A 170 -12.72 -6.98 -8.90
CA TRP A 170 -12.94 -7.71 -7.64
C TRP A 170 -12.45 -6.94 -6.41
N PHE A 171 -11.34 -6.19 -6.52
CA PHE A 171 -10.81 -5.33 -5.47
C PHE A 171 -11.84 -4.29 -5.03
N PHE A 172 -12.44 -3.57 -5.98
CA PHE A 172 -13.50 -2.60 -5.66
C PHE A 172 -14.79 -3.27 -5.15
N PHE A 173 -15.13 -4.45 -5.68
CA PHE A 173 -16.25 -5.22 -5.15
C PHE A 173 -16.06 -5.59 -3.68
N PHE A 174 -14.88 -6.10 -3.29
CA PHE A 174 -14.58 -6.45 -1.90
C PHE A 174 -14.50 -5.23 -0.97
N ILE A 175 -14.01 -4.08 -1.47
CA ILE A 175 -14.07 -2.82 -0.72
C ILE A 175 -15.53 -2.47 -0.39
N SER A 176 -16.41 -2.51 -1.39
CA SER A 176 -17.83 -2.19 -1.20
C SER A 176 -18.52 -3.21 -0.29
N LEU A 177 -18.24 -4.50 -0.46
CA LEU A 177 -18.78 -5.57 0.38
C LEU A 177 -18.33 -5.42 1.84
N GLY A 178 -17.04 -5.19 2.08
CA GLY A 178 -16.49 -4.97 3.42
C GLY A 178 -17.11 -3.74 4.09
N SER A 179 -17.31 -2.66 3.32
CA SER A 179 -17.97 -1.45 3.80
C SER A 179 -19.43 -1.71 4.17
N LEU A 180 -20.17 -2.42 3.33
CA LEU A 180 -21.57 -2.78 3.59
C LEU A 180 -21.68 -3.65 4.86
N MET A 181 -20.86 -4.69 4.99
CA MET A 181 -20.85 -5.55 6.19
C MET A 181 -20.45 -4.78 7.46
N ALA A 182 -19.50 -3.84 7.35
CA ALA A 182 -19.09 -3.01 8.48
C ALA A 182 -20.24 -2.15 9.01
N VAL A 183 -20.94 -1.42 8.13
CA VAL A 183 -21.97 -0.47 8.55
C VAL A 183 -23.31 -1.12 8.90
N THR A 184 -23.51 -2.39 8.55
CA THR A 184 -24.75 -3.13 8.85
C THR A 184 -24.53 -4.18 9.93
N VAL A 185 -23.90 -5.30 9.57
CA VAL A 185 -23.70 -6.46 10.44
C VAL A 185 -22.83 -6.10 11.65
N LEU A 186 -21.69 -5.45 11.41
CA LEU A 186 -20.74 -5.19 12.50
C LEU A 186 -21.28 -4.13 13.48
N VAL A 187 -21.89 -3.05 12.96
CA VAL A 187 -22.60 -2.05 13.79
C VAL A 187 -23.71 -2.72 14.61
N TYR A 188 -24.53 -3.57 13.99
CA TYR A 188 -25.58 -4.32 14.71
C TYR A 188 -25.01 -5.15 15.87
N ILE A 189 -23.91 -5.87 15.65
CA ILE A 189 -23.24 -6.67 16.68
C ILE A 189 -22.72 -5.76 17.81
N GLN A 190 -22.05 -4.67 17.46
CA GLN A 190 -21.48 -3.75 18.45
C GLN A 190 -22.56 -3.08 19.33
N ASP A 191 -23.70 -2.72 18.73
CA ASP A 191 -24.79 -2.00 19.40
C ASP A 191 -25.71 -2.93 20.20
N ASN A 192 -26.01 -4.14 19.70
CA ASN A 192 -26.98 -5.05 20.34
C ASN A 192 -26.34 -6.18 21.15
N LEU A 193 -25.25 -6.79 20.66
CA LEU A 193 -24.56 -7.90 21.34
C LEU A 193 -23.42 -7.41 22.22
N GLY A 194 -23.00 -6.16 22.05
CA GLY A 194 -21.99 -5.49 22.84
C GLY A 194 -20.66 -5.35 22.11
N ARG A 195 -19.97 -4.26 22.43
CA ARG A 195 -18.77 -3.79 21.71
C ARG A 195 -17.58 -4.73 21.82
N ARG A 196 -17.51 -5.54 22.88
CA ARG A 196 -16.48 -6.58 23.04
C ARG A 196 -16.49 -7.58 21.89
N TRP A 197 -17.68 -8.00 21.45
CA TRP A 197 -17.83 -8.92 20.33
C TRP A 197 -17.49 -8.26 19.00
N GLY A 198 -17.92 -7.02 18.78
CA GLY A 198 -17.61 -6.29 17.55
C GLY A 198 -16.11 -6.02 17.37
N TYR A 199 -15.44 -5.49 18.39
CA TYR A 199 -13.98 -5.29 18.34
C TYR A 199 -13.21 -6.62 18.30
N GLY A 200 -13.72 -7.66 18.96
CA GLY A 200 -13.17 -9.02 18.86
C GLY A 200 -13.21 -9.57 17.43
N ILE A 201 -14.34 -9.41 16.72
CA ILE A 201 -14.47 -9.81 15.31
C ILE A 201 -13.49 -9.03 14.43
N CYS A 202 -13.35 -7.72 14.64
CA CYS A 202 -12.34 -6.91 13.94
C CYS A 202 -10.91 -7.44 14.18
N ALA A 203 -10.57 -7.76 15.42
CA ALA A 203 -9.25 -8.29 15.77
C ALA A 203 -8.97 -9.65 15.11
N VAL A 204 -9.96 -10.54 15.10
CA VAL A 204 -9.85 -11.84 14.42
C VAL A 204 -9.75 -11.65 12.90
N ALA A 205 -10.54 -10.75 12.31
CA ALA A 205 -10.54 -10.49 10.88
C ALA A 205 -9.17 -9.97 10.40
N ILE A 206 -8.58 -8.98 11.08
CA ILE A 206 -7.27 -8.45 10.68
C ILE A 206 -6.14 -9.46 10.91
N MET A 207 -6.23 -10.28 11.96
CA MET A 207 -5.28 -11.37 12.21
C MET A 207 -5.35 -12.45 11.14
N LEU A 208 -6.57 -12.86 10.74
CA LEU A 208 -6.77 -13.79 9.63
C LEU A 208 -6.27 -13.19 8.32
N GLY A 209 -6.54 -11.91 8.06
CA GLY A 209 -6.00 -11.17 6.93
C GLY A 209 -4.47 -11.25 6.90
N LEU A 210 -3.80 -10.94 8.01
CA LEU A 210 -2.34 -11.03 8.12
C LEU A 210 -1.81 -12.45 7.86
N VAL A 211 -2.43 -13.46 8.45
CA VAL A 211 -2.01 -14.87 8.25
C VAL A 211 -2.19 -15.28 6.79
N VAL A 212 -3.32 -14.95 6.16
CA VAL A 212 -3.59 -15.21 4.74
C VAL A 212 -2.57 -14.48 3.87
N PHE A 213 -2.27 -13.22 4.15
CA PHE A 213 -1.25 -12.45 3.45
C PHE A 213 0.11 -13.13 3.49
N LEU A 214 0.57 -13.47 4.70
CA LEU A 214 1.89 -14.07 4.93
C LEU A 214 1.97 -15.50 4.37
N SER A 215 0.87 -16.25 4.36
CA SER A 215 0.82 -17.59 3.75
C SER A 215 1.11 -17.56 2.24
N GLY A 216 0.74 -16.46 1.57
CA GLY A 216 1.00 -16.23 0.14
C GLY A 216 2.44 -15.85 -0.21
N THR A 217 3.30 -15.58 0.78
CA THR A 217 4.65 -15.01 0.58
C THR A 217 5.50 -15.76 -0.44
N ARG A 218 5.45 -17.10 -0.44
CA ARG A 218 6.24 -17.93 -1.37
C ARG A 218 5.78 -17.81 -2.83
N ARG A 219 4.54 -17.35 -3.06
CA ARG A 219 3.92 -17.24 -4.38
C ARG A 219 3.94 -15.82 -4.93
N TYR A 220 4.26 -14.81 -4.12
CA TYR A 220 4.24 -13.42 -4.60
C TYR A 220 5.39 -13.08 -5.53
N ARG A 221 5.12 -12.14 -6.44
CA ARG A 221 6.13 -11.41 -7.23
C ARG A 221 6.50 -10.12 -6.51
N PHE A 222 7.79 -9.89 -6.36
CA PHE A 222 8.34 -8.69 -5.73
C PHE A 222 8.98 -7.81 -6.79
N LYS A 223 8.44 -6.60 -7.01
CA LYS A 223 9.06 -5.63 -7.93
C LYS A 223 10.11 -4.78 -7.22
N ARG A 224 11.04 -4.23 -8.01
CA ARG A 224 12.08 -3.32 -7.51
C ARG A 224 11.47 -2.03 -6.97
N LEU A 225 12.11 -1.44 -5.96
CA LEU A 225 11.79 -0.09 -5.52
C LEU A 225 12.13 0.90 -6.63
N VAL A 226 11.12 1.63 -7.13
CA VAL A 226 11.28 2.63 -8.19
C VAL A 226 11.64 4.01 -7.61
N GLY A 227 11.61 4.15 -6.28
CA GLY A 227 11.76 5.43 -5.59
C GLY A 227 10.47 6.25 -5.63
N SER A 228 10.28 7.12 -4.63
CA SER A 228 9.06 7.95 -4.56
C SER A 228 9.22 9.24 -5.36
N PRO A 229 8.26 9.61 -6.24
CA PRO A 229 8.24 10.92 -6.92
C PRO A 229 8.27 12.11 -5.95
N LEU A 230 7.81 11.94 -4.71
CA LEU A 230 7.88 12.96 -3.67
C LEU A 230 9.33 13.38 -3.36
N THR A 231 10.30 12.48 -3.51
CA THR A 231 11.73 12.84 -3.33
C THR A 231 12.18 13.83 -4.39
N GLN A 232 11.75 13.65 -5.65
CA GLN A 232 12.05 14.58 -6.74
C GLN A 232 11.43 15.95 -6.48
N VAL A 233 10.15 16.00 -6.08
CA VAL A 233 9.48 17.25 -5.72
C VAL A 233 10.21 17.95 -4.57
N ALA A 234 10.55 17.22 -3.51
CA ALA A 234 11.27 17.77 -2.36
C ALA A 234 12.65 18.32 -2.74
N VAL A 235 13.41 17.60 -3.58
CA VAL A 235 14.72 18.05 -4.08
C VAL A 235 14.57 19.31 -4.93
N VAL A 236 13.57 19.40 -5.80
CA VAL A 236 13.31 20.60 -6.61
C VAL A 236 12.94 21.79 -5.73
N VAL A 237 12.01 21.62 -4.79
CA VAL A 237 11.59 22.69 -3.87
C VAL A 237 12.76 23.15 -2.99
N ALA A 238 13.51 22.22 -2.40
CA ALA A 238 14.67 22.55 -1.58
C ALA A 238 15.77 23.24 -2.39
N SER A 239 16.03 22.78 -3.62
CA SER A 239 17.00 23.38 -4.52
C SER A 239 16.57 24.78 -4.95
N ALA A 240 15.31 24.98 -5.31
CA ALA A 240 14.76 26.28 -5.66
C ALA A 240 14.82 27.26 -4.47
N TRP A 241 14.47 26.81 -3.27
CA TRP A 241 14.53 27.65 -2.07
C TRP A 241 15.95 28.06 -1.71
N ARG A 242 16.92 27.13 -1.76
CA ARG A 242 18.34 27.41 -1.52
C ARG A 242 18.90 28.37 -2.57
N LYS A 243 18.48 28.22 -3.83
CA LYS A 243 18.94 29.01 -4.97
C LYS A 243 18.14 30.30 -5.21
N ARG A 244 17.18 30.64 -4.35
CA ARG A 244 16.28 31.81 -4.53
C ARG A 244 16.96 33.18 -4.60
N ARG A 245 18.23 33.27 -4.18
CA ARG A 245 19.03 34.51 -4.20
C ARG A 245 20.09 34.53 -5.30
N LEU A 246 20.18 33.48 -6.12
CA LEU A 246 21.09 33.45 -7.26
C LEU A 246 20.46 34.25 -8.40
N ALA A 247 21.29 35.04 -9.09
CA ALA A 247 20.87 35.69 -10.32
C ALA A 247 20.51 34.61 -11.36
N LEU A 248 19.35 34.78 -12.01
CA LEU A 248 18.93 33.89 -13.09
C LEU A 248 19.95 34.01 -14.23
N PRO A 249 20.49 32.90 -14.76
CA PRO A 249 21.32 32.95 -15.94
C PRO A 249 20.51 33.52 -17.11
N ALA A 250 21.14 34.38 -17.92
CA ALA A 250 20.48 35.09 -19.02
C ALA A 250 19.99 34.18 -20.16
N ASP A 251 20.49 32.94 -20.21
CA ASP A 251 20.21 31.98 -21.26
C ASP A 251 19.50 30.73 -20.69
N PRO A 252 18.24 30.45 -21.10
CA PRO A 252 17.46 29.27 -20.65
C PRO A 252 18.11 27.92 -20.95
N SER A 253 19.06 27.87 -21.89
CA SER A 253 19.81 26.67 -22.27
C SER A 253 20.80 26.18 -21.20
N MET A 254 21.08 26.98 -20.16
CA MET A 254 21.93 26.62 -19.03
C MET A 254 21.17 25.94 -17.88
N LEU A 255 19.85 25.73 -18.01
CA LEU A 255 19.10 24.91 -17.06
C LEU A 255 19.36 23.41 -17.29
N TYR A 256 19.49 22.68 -16.17
CA TYR A 256 19.82 21.26 -16.16
C TYR A 256 18.56 20.40 -16.36
N ASP A 257 18.44 19.76 -17.53
CA ASP A 257 17.42 18.74 -17.79
C ASP A 257 17.95 17.33 -17.47
N LEU A 258 17.24 16.62 -16.59
CA LEU A 258 17.59 15.29 -16.06
C LEU A 258 17.64 14.17 -17.12
N ASP A 259 17.24 14.44 -18.37
CA ASP A 259 17.25 13.46 -19.48
C ASP A 259 18.65 13.11 -19.99
N SER A 260 19.70 13.76 -19.48
CA SER A 260 21.07 13.64 -19.99
C SER A 260 21.97 12.62 -19.29
N ASN A 261 21.55 11.95 -18.21
CA ASN A 261 22.46 11.05 -17.46
C ASN A 261 21.90 9.70 -16.96
N ALA A 262 20.76 9.22 -17.46
CA ALA A 262 20.33 7.84 -17.23
C ALA A 262 20.68 6.95 -18.43
N GLY A 263 21.96 6.60 -18.55
CA GLY A 263 22.41 5.59 -19.49
C GLY A 263 21.87 4.19 -19.13
N GLY A 264 20.91 3.70 -19.93
CA GLY A 264 20.90 2.28 -20.33
C GLY A 264 19.69 1.43 -19.96
N THR A 265 18.54 1.63 -20.63
CA THR A 265 17.90 0.53 -21.39
C THR A 265 17.00 1.10 -22.48
N GLU A 266 17.38 0.88 -23.74
CA GLU A 266 16.65 1.32 -24.93
C GLU A 266 15.35 0.52 -25.12
N ASN A 267 14.20 1.21 -25.19
CA ASN A 267 13.31 1.13 -26.37
C ASN A 267 12.10 2.08 -26.26
N LYS A 268 12.19 3.24 -26.92
CA LYS A 268 11.12 3.84 -27.74
C LYS A 268 11.61 5.14 -28.39
N LYS A 269 11.87 5.05 -29.70
CA LYS A 269 12.12 6.10 -30.70
C LYS A 269 11.93 7.55 -30.24
N LYS A 270 13.02 8.31 -30.06
CA LYS A 270 13.05 9.78 -30.27
C LYS A 270 14.40 10.24 -30.83
N GLN A 271 14.31 11.26 -31.67
CA GLN A 271 15.27 11.75 -32.66
C GLN A 271 16.50 12.44 -32.03
N LYS A 272 17.70 12.14 -32.54
CA LYS A 272 19.02 12.60 -32.02
C LYS A 272 19.52 13.86 -32.73
N LEU A 273 20.18 14.77 -31.99
CA LEU A 273 21.13 15.76 -32.53
C LEU A 273 22.43 15.78 -31.70
N LEU A 274 23.54 16.15 -32.34
CA LEU A 274 24.92 15.90 -31.93
C LEU A 274 25.48 16.91 -30.89
N HIS A 275 26.26 16.37 -29.94
CA HIS A 275 27.03 17.08 -28.91
C HIS A 275 28.15 17.98 -29.49
N SER A 276 28.44 19.10 -28.82
CA SER A 276 29.76 19.76 -28.88
C SER A 276 30.42 19.76 -27.50
N LYS A 277 31.73 19.51 -27.47
CA LYS A 277 32.52 19.10 -26.30
C LYS A 277 33.31 20.24 -25.66
N GLN A 278 32.67 21.24 -25.07
CA GLN A 278 33.42 22.28 -24.36
C GLN A 278 32.82 22.60 -22.98
N PHE A 279 33.40 21.95 -21.97
CA PHE A 279 33.58 22.40 -20.57
C PHE A 279 32.31 22.63 -19.72
N ARG A 280 31.99 21.74 -18.76
CA ARG A 280 32.56 21.56 -17.40
C ARG A 280 31.94 22.50 -16.38
#